data_AF-A0A968PKL5-F1
#
_entry.id   AF-A0A968PKL5-F1
#
_cell.length_a   1.000
_cell.length_b   1.000
_cell.length_c   1.000
_cell.angle_alpha   90.00
_cell.angle_beta   90.00
_cell.angle_gamma   90.00
#
_symmetry.space_group_name_H-M   'P 1'
#
loop_
_entity.id
_entity.type
_entity.pdbx_description
1 polymer ?
#
loop_
_entity_poly.entity_id
_entity_poly.type
_entity_poly.pdbx_seq_one_letter_code
_entity_poly.pdbx_strand_id
1 'polypeptide(L)'
;MQFSHAQRLAGWSEAQWQPSFKQIWGLMQALSTVNQIEPDSQLYRQSQTEREVWQSQLDDLMQLQFANLSASLGQRFSLESAIQQAALIGADRPRRVQAQTLVAHWRQEIERIEDRPYLRRARELAEPDTIPTLKAAIAQASVIQLNRALRGEAQSAIATWNSRIETIEDQPFLDEARALASQGKRREAIASAEKIRSGRALHEEAQTAIRNWRTEIEIAEDRPILNEAYKLAEQGSLSAAIDVASQIGRGRALYSEARSTIAQWRIEREIVWDSWEAESAPESDDSYYEEDYEYEEDY
;
A
#
# COMPACT_ATOMS: atom_id res chain seq x y z
N MET A 1 44.49 22.83 26.59
CA MET A 1 43.78 21.54 26.43
C MET A 1 42.60 21.34 27.39
N GLN A 2 42.63 21.88 28.61
CA GLN A 2 41.56 21.68 29.60
C GLN A 2 40.22 22.37 29.22
N PHE A 3 40.28 23.58 28.65
CA PHE A 3 39.09 24.33 28.24
C PHE A 3 38.30 23.65 27.09
N SER A 4 39.00 23.15 26.05
CA SER A 4 38.35 22.41 24.95
C SER A 4 37.79 21.05 25.37
N HIS A 5 38.26 20.49 26.49
CA HIS A 5 37.66 19.32 27.11
C HIS A 5 36.37 19.68 27.85
N ALA A 6 36.37 20.78 28.63
CA ALA A 6 35.18 21.30 29.31
C ALA A 6 34.05 21.66 28.33
N GLN A 7 34.38 22.31 27.20
CA GLN A 7 33.41 22.60 26.13
C GLN A 7 32.77 21.34 25.55
N ARG A 8 33.54 20.26 25.37
CA ARG A 8 32.98 18.97 24.95
C ARG A 8 32.04 18.41 26.01
N LEU A 9 32.42 18.41 27.29
CA LEU A 9 31.55 17.92 28.37
C LEU A 9 30.22 18.69 28.47
N ALA A 10 30.24 20.01 28.23
CA ALA A 10 29.05 20.85 28.20
C ALA A 10 28.21 20.69 26.91
N GLY A 11 28.83 20.38 25.77
CA GLY A 11 28.18 20.22 24.46
C GLY A 11 27.46 18.87 24.24
N TRP A 12 27.62 17.90 25.15
CA TRP A 12 26.88 16.61 25.09
C TRP A 12 25.39 16.81 25.41
N SER A 13 24.55 17.30 24.48
CA SER A 13 23.09 17.23 24.69
C SER A 13 22.15 17.33 23.48
N GLU A 14 22.60 17.37 22.23
CA GLU A 14 21.63 17.55 21.13
C GLU A 14 20.82 16.27 20.78
N ALA A 15 21.35 15.08 21.05
CA ALA A 15 20.71 13.82 20.65
C ALA A 15 19.71 13.24 21.68
N GLN A 16 19.73 13.70 22.93
CA GLN A 16 18.89 13.17 24.01
C GLN A 16 18.05 14.27 24.65
N TRP A 17 16.75 14.29 24.29
CA TRP A 17 15.77 15.26 24.79
C TRP A 17 15.41 15.05 26.27
N GLN A 18 15.60 13.85 26.82
CA GLN A 18 15.38 13.57 28.24
C GLN A 18 16.56 14.04 29.10
N PRO A 19 16.31 14.70 30.24
CA PRO A 19 17.36 15.06 31.19
C PRO A 19 17.96 13.80 31.81
N SER A 20 19.25 13.86 32.16
CA SER A 20 19.94 12.74 32.78
C SER A 20 21.00 13.18 33.78
N PHE A 21 21.25 12.32 34.77
CA PHE A 21 22.34 12.52 35.74
C PHE A 21 23.72 12.61 35.07
N LYS A 22 23.92 11.95 33.92
CA LYS A 22 25.18 12.04 33.16
C LYS A 22 25.44 13.45 32.64
N GLN A 23 24.41 14.13 32.12
CA GLN A 23 24.51 15.51 31.64
C GLN A 23 24.79 16.48 32.79
N ILE A 24 24.10 16.28 33.93
CA ILE A 24 24.33 17.04 35.18
C ILE A 24 25.79 16.88 35.62
N TRP A 25 26.30 15.65 35.66
CA TRP A 25 27.69 15.36 36.01
C TRP A 25 28.69 16.03 35.05
N GLY A 26 28.43 15.96 33.74
CA GLY A 26 29.27 16.61 32.72
C GLY A 26 29.38 18.12 32.91
N LEU A 27 28.25 18.80 33.19
CA LEU A 27 28.24 20.24 33.46
C LEU A 27 28.95 20.60 34.77
N MET A 28 28.75 19.82 35.84
CA MET A 28 29.48 20.03 37.09
C MET A 28 30.99 19.92 36.88
N GLN A 29 31.45 18.93 36.10
CA GLN A 29 32.86 18.79 35.77
C GLN A 29 33.37 19.98 34.93
N ALA A 30 32.62 20.41 33.91
CA ALA A 30 32.98 21.54 33.07
C ALA A 30 33.11 22.84 33.88
N LEU A 31 32.15 23.11 34.77
CA LEU A 31 32.19 24.25 35.71
C LEU A 31 33.39 24.17 36.65
N SER A 32 33.71 22.99 37.18
CA SER A 32 34.89 22.81 38.03
C SER A 32 36.19 23.15 37.31
N THR A 33 36.29 22.82 36.02
CA THR A 33 37.48 23.10 35.20
C THR A 33 37.61 24.59 34.90
N VAL A 34 36.50 25.25 34.55
CA VAL A 34 36.48 26.70 34.30
C VAL A 34 36.72 27.53 35.57
N ASN A 35 36.40 27.00 36.76
CA ASN A 35 36.72 27.64 38.03
C ASN A 35 38.22 27.66 38.36
N GLN A 36 39.01 26.78 37.75
CA GLN A 36 40.45 26.65 38.00
C GLN A 36 41.31 27.51 37.04
N ILE A 37 40.69 28.22 36.08
CA ILE A 37 41.41 29.05 35.12
C ILE A 37 41.85 30.35 35.80
N GLU A 38 43.15 30.60 35.81
CA GLU A 38 43.75 31.77 36.44
C GLU A 38 43.34 33.10 35.75
N PRO A 39 43.22 34.21 36.51
CA PRO A 39 42.89 35.53 35.97
C PRO A 39 43.81 36.04 34.87
N ASP A 40 45.10 35.65 34.90
CA ASP A 40 46.11 36.06 33.92
C ASP A 40 46.02 35.27 32.60
N SER A 41 45.14 34.27 32.52
CA SER A 41 44.92 33.49 31.31
C SER A 41 44.26 34.31 30.22
N GLN A 42 44.76 34.19 28.99
CA GLN A 42 44.14 34.78 27.79
C GLN A 42 42.68 34.33 27.58
N LEU A 43 42.31 33.17 28.12
CA LEU A 43 40.96 32.60 28.02
C LEU A 43 40.03 33.01 29.16
N TYR A 44 40.53 33.69 30.20
CA TYR A 44 39.78 33.94 31.43
C TYR A 44 38.42 34.61 31.17
N ARG A 45 38.39 35.69 30.37
CA ARG A 45 37.15 36.41 30.04
C ARG A 45 36.12 35.53 29.31
N GLN A 46 36.57 34.72 28.36
CA GLN A 46 35.71 33.78 27.65
C GLN A 46 35.18 32.72 28.62
N SER A 47 36.04 32.16 29.47
CA SER A 47 35.67 31.16 30.46
C SER A 47 34.66 31.68 31.48
N GLN A 48 34.75 32.95 31.91
CA GLN A 48 33.74 33.55 32.79
C GLN A 48 32.36 33.64 32.12
N THR A 49 32.32 34.02 30.85
CA THR A 49 31.05 34.12 30.10
C THR A 49 30.41 32.73 29.93
N GLU A 50 31.20 31.72 29.57
CA GLU A 50 30.72 30.33 29.46
C GLU A 50 30.27 29.76 30.81
N ARG A 51 30.90 30.17 31.91
CA ARG A 51 30.52 29.76 33.28
C ARG A 51 29.08 30.13 33.62
N GLU A 52 28.68 31.37 33.35
CA GLU A 52 27.32 31.84 33.64
C GLU A 52 26.26 31.02 32.87
N VAL A 53 26.54 30.75 31.59
CA VAL A 53 25.68 29.91 30.74
C VAL A 53 25.61 28.48 31.29
N TRP A 54 26.74 27.87 31.65
CA TRP A 54 26.77 26.49 32.16
C TRP A 54 26.13 26.36 33.55
N GLN A 55 26.24 27.37 34.41
CA GLN A 55 25.51 27.43 35.68
C GLN A 55 23.99 27.43 35.43
N SER A 56 23.52 28.31 34.55
CA SER A 56 22.12 28.34 34.15
C SER A 56 21.65 27.01 33.53
N GLN A 57 22.49 26.36 32.72
CA GLN A 57 22.17 25.05 32.16
C GLN A 57 22.10 23.94 33.21
N LEU A 58 22.93 24.00 34.24
CA LEU A 58 22.93 23.03 35.32
C LEU A 58 21.66 23.16 36.17
N ASP A 59 21.28 24.39 36.52
CA ASP A 59 20.04 24.68 37.23
C ASP A 59 18.82 24.17 36.46
N ASP A 60 18.76 24.48 35.16
CA ASP A 60 17.71 24.00 34.26
C ASP A 60 17.66 22.45 34.21
N LEU A 61 18.81 21.78 34.11
CA LEU A 61 18.85 20.31 34.08
C LEU A 61 18.35 19.69 35.38
N MET A 62 18.76 20.24 36.53
CA MET A 62 18.33 19.73 37.82
C MET A 62 16.81 19.82 37.96
N GLN A 63 16.25 20.95 37.55
CA GLN A 63 14.80 21.18 37.52
C GLN A 63 14.09 20.21 36.56
N LEU A 64 14.59 20.08 35.32
CA LEU A 64 14.03 19.14 34.36
C LEU A 64 14.15 17.68 34.81
N GLN A 65 15.24 17.31 35.48
CA GLN A 65 15.45 15.97 36.02
C GLN A 65 14.42 15.65 37.11
N PHE A 66 14.15 16.59 38.01
CA PHE A 66 13.12 16.42 39.03
C PHE A 66 11.70 16.36 38.43
N ALA A 67 11.41 17.21 37.44
CA ALA A 67 10.15 17.14 36.68
C ALA A 67 10.00 15.78 35.99
N ASN A 68 11.06 15.26 35.37
CA ASN A 68 11.06 13.95 34.71
C ASN A 68 10.85 12.78 35.68
N LEU A 69 11.45 12.83 36.88
CA LEU A 69 11.19 11.85 37.94
C LEU A 69 9.74 11.91 38.44
N SER A 70 9.12 13.09 38.46
CA SER A 70 7.70 13.23 38.80
C SER A 70 6.81 12.67 37.69
N ALA A 71 7.12 12.98 36.44
CA ALA A 71 6.39 12.49 35.27
C ALA A 71 6.46 10.96 35.13
N SER A 72 7.56 10.33 35.53
CA SER A 72 7.75 8.87 35.41
C SER A 72 6.75 8.04 36.22
N LEU A 73 6.07 8.64 37.21
CA LEU A 73 4.95 8.02 37.91
C LEU A 73 3.75 7.74 36.99
N GLY A 74 3.66 8.43 35.84
CA GLY A 74 2.66 8.17 34.80
C GLY A 74 1.22 8.52 35.19
N GLN A 75 1.02 9.25 36.29
CA GLN A 75 -0.31 9.67 36.74
C GLN A 75 -0.60 11.09 36.23
N ARG A 76 -1.87 11.40 35.98
CA ARG A 76 -2.29 12.73 35.49
C ARG A 76 -1.71 13.86 36.35
N PHE A 77 -1.90 13.78 37.67
CA PHE A 77 -1.43 14.82 38.61
C PHE A 77 0.09 14.97 38.59
N SER A 78 0.84 13.87 38.39
CA SER A 78 2.30 13.89 38.40
C SER A 78 2.85 14.46 37.10
N LEU A 79 2.19 14.18 35.96
CA LEU A 79 2.46 14.80 34.67
C LEU A 79 2.14 16.31 34.68
N GLU A 80 1.00 16.70 35.26
CA GLU A 80 0.64 18.12 35.44
C GLU A 80 1.69 18.86 36.29
N SER A 81 2.15 18.24 37.38
CA SER A 81 3.21 18.79 38.22
C SER A 81 4.54 18.93 37.48
N ALA A 82 4.92 17.92 36.68
CA ALA A 82 6.12 17.97 35.85
C ALA A 82 6.03 19.08 34.79
N ILE A 83 4.87 19.23 34.13
CA ILE A 83 4.61 20.32 33.17
C ILE A 83 4.78 21.68 33.83
N GLN A 84 4.18 21.88 35.01
CA GLN A 84 4.30 23.15 35.74
C GLN A 84 5.76 23.48 36.03
N GLN A 85 6.53 22.51 36.53
CA GLN A 85 7.95 22.72 36.81
C GLN A 85 8.76 23.03 35.54
N ALA A 86 8.61 22.27 34.46
CA ALA A 86 9.36 22.52 33.23
C ALA A 86 8.94 23.84 32.55
N ALA A 87 7.67 24.25 32.66
CA ALA A 87 7.17 25.50 32.08
C ALA A 87 7.75 26.77 32.74
N LEU A 88 8.32 26.66 33.95
CA LEU A 88 9.01 27.78 34.61
C LEU A 88 10.36 28.14 33.94
N ILE A 89 10.90 27.27 33.09
CA ILE A 89 12.12 27.56 32.33
C ILE A 89 11.76 28.56 31.23
N GLY A 90 12.11 29.82 31.47
CA GLY A 90 11.80 30.99 30.65
C GLY A 90 12.37 30.95 29.23
N ALA A 91 11.95 31.91 28.41
CA ALA A 91 12.29 31.96 26.98
C ALA A 91 13.78 32.28 26.70
N ASP A 92 14.44 32.91 27.65
CA ASP A 92 15.84 33.33 27.66
C ASP A 92 16.79 32.25 28.22
N ARG A 93 16.23 31.17 28.80
CA ARG A 93 17.01 30.10 29.42
C ARG A 93 17.61 29.16 28.37
N PRO A 94 18.85 28.67 28.59
CA PRO A 94 19.56 27.84 27.63
C PRO A 94 18.88 26.50 27.33
N ARG A 95 18.04 25.97 28.24
CA ARG A 95 17.31 24.71 28.04
C ARG A 95 15.83 24.87 27.72
N ARG A 96 15.40 26.06 27.31
CA ARG A 96 14.01 26.34 26.91
C ARG A 96 13.44 25.30 25.94
N VAL A 97 14.16 24.99 24.86
CA VAL A 97 13.68 24.04 23.84
C VAL A 97 13.46 22.65 24.44
N GLN A 98 14.39 22.17 25.26
CA GLN A 98 14.27 20.89 25.95
C GLN A 98 13.05 20.85 26.87
N ALA A 99 12.84 21.92 27.65
CA ALA A 99 11.69 22.06 28.54
C ALA A 99 10.36 22.04 27.77
N GLN A 100 10.25 22.77 26.66
CA GLN A 100 9.04 22.80 25.84
C GLN A 100 8.74 21.45 25.18
N THR A 101 9.77 20.71 24.76
CA THR A 101 9.63 19.34 24.25
C THR A 101 9.07 18.40 25.31
N LEU A 102 9.58 18.45 26.54
CA LEU A 102 9.07 17.65 27.66
C LEU A 102 7.62 18.02 28.02
N VAL A 103 7.30 19.31 28.07
CA VAL A 103 5.93 19.80 28.30
C VAL A 103 4.98 19.27 27.23
N ALA A 104 5.35 19.36 25.95
CA ALA A 104 4.53 18.86 24.85
C ALA A 104 4.32 17.34 24.96
N HIS A 105 5.38 16.59 25.29
CA HIS A 105 5.30 15.15 25.49
C HIS A 105 4.36 14.77 26.65
N TRP A 106 4.50 15.38 27.83
CA TRP A 106 3.64 15.06 28.97
C TRP A 106 2.19 15.49 28.76
N ARG A 107 1.93 16.56 28.01
CA ARG A 107 0.56 16.91 27.59
C ARG A 107 -0.06 15.80 26.76
N GLN A 108 0.67 15.22 25.81
CA GLN A 108 0.19 14.07 25.03
C GLN A 108 -0.06 12.86 25.93
N GLU A 109 0.77 12.59 26.93
CA GLU A 109 0.53 11.50 27.88
C GLU A 109 -0.76 11.71 28.69
N ILE A 110 -1.02 12.94 29.14
CA ILE A 110 -2.29 13.28 29.79
C ILE A 110 -3.46 13.02 28.85
N GLU A 111 -3.40 13.50 27.60
CA GLU A 111 -4.44 13.23 26.59
C GLU A 111 -4.66 11.73 26.39
N ARG A 112 -3.59 10.92 26.33
CA ARG A 112 -3.71 9.46 26.23
C ARG A 112 -4.44 8.86 27.44
N ILE A 113 -4.15 9.32 28.65
CA ILE A 113 -4.82 8.86 29.87
C ILE A 113 -6.32 9.21 29.82
N GLU A 114 -6.65 10.42 29.40
CA GLU A 114 -8.04 10.91 29.28
C GLU A 114 -8.84 10.17 28.20
N ASP A 115 -8.23 9.90 27.05
CA ASP A 115 -8.92 9.35 25.88
C ASP A 115 -9.00 7.81 25.88
N ARG A 116 -8.04 7.13 26.54
CA ARG A 116 -7.98 5.66 26.63
C ARG A 116 -9.29 4.99 27.06
N PRO A 117 -10.05 5.46 28.07
CA PRO A 117 -11.33 4.83 28.42
C PRO A 117 -12.36 4.89 27.28
N TYR A 118 -12.41 5.97 26.49
CA TYR A 118 -13.33 6.06 25.35
C TYR A 118 -12.99 5.03 24.28
N LEU A 119 -11.70 4.92 23.94
CA LEU A 119 -11.25 3.96 22.94
C LEU A 119 -11.42 2.50 23.40
N ARG A 120 -11.18 2.22 24.68
CA ARG A 120 -11.46 0.90 25.27
C ARG A 120 -12.94 0.57 25.17
N ARG A 121 -13.81 1.48 25.59
CA ARG A 121 -15.26 1.28 25.52
C ARG A 121 -15.74 1.09 24.10
N ALA A 122 -15.18 1.84 23.14
CA ALA A 122 -15.49 1.67 21.73
C ALA A 122 -15.14 0.25 21.25
N ARG A 123 -13.98 -0.29 21.64
CA ARG A 123 -13.57 -1.66 21.32
C ARG A 123 -14.51 -2.70 21.94
N GLU A 124 -14.86 -2.57 23.21
CA GLU A 124 -15.84 -3.45 23.89
C GLU A 124 -17.20 -3.44 23.17
N LEU A 125 -17.66 -2.26 22.74
CA LEU A 125 -18.89 -2.14 21.95
C LEU A 125 -18.77 -2.83 20.60
N ALA A 126 -17.58 -2.91 20.00
CA ALA A 126 -17.40 -3.57 18.71
C ALA A 126 -17.34 -5.11 18.80
N GLU A 127 -17.07 -5.69 19.98
CA GLU A 127 -16.86 -7.13 20.15
C GLU A 127 -17.99 -8.03 19.59
N PRO A 128 -19.28 -7.70 19.74
CA PRO A 128 -20.36 -8.53 19.19
C PRO A 128 -20.40 -8.56 17.66
N ASP A 129 -19.66 -7.66 16.99
CA ASP A 129 -19.49 -7.63 15.54
C ASP A 129 -20.80 -7.56 14.73
N THR A 130 -21.81 -6.86 15.28
CA THR A 130 -23.08 -6.58 14.61
C THR A 130 -23.14 -5.13 14.13
N ILE A 131 -23.93 -4.84 13.08
CA ILE A 131 -24.05 -3.46 12.56
C ILE A 131 -24.42 -2.44 13.66
N PRO A 132 -25.41 -2.68 14.54
CA PRO A 132 -25.72 -1.73 15.61
C PRO A 132 -24.57 -1.49 16.58
N THR A 133 -23.84 -2.55 16.94
CA THR A 133 -22.76 -2.49 17.93
C THR A 133 -21.51 -1.83 17.34
N LEU A 134 -21.20 -2.09 16.07
CA LEU A 134 -20.14 -1.40 15.33
C LEU A 134 -20.45 0.10 15.14
N LYS A 135 -21.71 0.47 14.84
CA LYS A 135 -22.12 1.88 14.80
C LYS A 135 -21.97 2.57 16.16
N ALA A 136 -22.31 1.89 17.25
CA ALA A 136 -22.10 2.41 18.60
C ALA A 136 -20.59 2.57 18.93
N ALA A 137 -19.76 1.61 18.53
CA ALA A 137 -18.30 1.70 18.65
C ALA A 137 -17.72 2.90 17.89
N ILE A 138 -18.15 3.11 16.64
CA ILE A 138 -17.76 4.27 15.84
C ILE A 138 -18.14 5.57 16.54
N ALA A 139 -19.38 5.67 17.03
CA ALA A 139 -19.85 6.85 17.76
C ALA A 139 -18.99 7.12 19.01
N GLN A 140 -18.66 6.08 19.77
CA GLN A 140 -17.82 6.18 20.96
C GLN A 140 -16.37 6.62 20.64
N ALA A 141 -15.74 6.04 19.60
CA ALA A 141 -14.40 6.44 19.18
C ALA A 141 -14.36 7.86 18.57
N SER A 142 -15.48 8.32 18.01
CA SER A 142 -15.60 9.65 17.41
C SER A 142 -15.63 10.78 18.45
N VAL A 143 -15.83 10.46 19.72
CA VAL A 143 -15.69 11.40 20.84
C VAL A 143 -14.25 11.93 20.96
N ILE A 144 -13.25 11.15 20.54
CA ILE A 144 -11.84 11.56 20.56
C ILE A 144 -11.60 12.62 19.47
N GLN A 145 -11.31 13.84 19.91
CA GLN A 145 -11.17 15.02 19.06
C GLN A 145 -9.97 14.94 18.11
N LEU A 146 -10.01 15.69 17.00
CA LEU A 146 -9.04 15.64 15.90
C LEU A 146 -7.58 15.93 16.31
N ASN A 147 -7.38 16.77 17.32
CA ASN A 147 -6.07 17.25 17.76
C ASN A 147 -5.49 16.49 18.95
N ARG A 148 -6.09 15.36 19.35
CA ARG A 148 -5.69 14.58 20.51
C ARG A 148 -4.71 13.46 20.16
N ALA A 149 -3.86 13.09 21.13
CA ALA A 149 -2.86 12.04 20.99
C ALA A 149 -3.40 10.68 20.48
N LEU A 150 -4.62 10.28 20.87
CA LEU A 150 -5.22 9.00 20.42
C LEU A 150 -6.08 9.09 19.16
N ARG A 151 -6.12 10.25 18.49
CA ARG A 151 -6.97 10.41 17.29
C ARG A 151 -6.60 9.44 16.18
N GLY A 152 -5.31 9.21 15.95
CA GLY A 152 -4.84 8.29 14.92
C GLY A 152 -5.36 6.88 15.14
N GLU A 153 -5.27 6.36 16.37
CA GLU A 153 -5.80 5.05 16.72
C GLU A 153 -7.33 4.98 16.59
N ALA A 154 -8.04 6.04 17.02
CA ALA A 154 -9.48 6.11 16.90
C ALA A 154 -9.94 6.09 15.44
N GLN A 155 -9.25 6.81 14.55
CA GLN A 155 -9.54 6.82 13.11
C GLN A 155 -9.31 5.47 12.45
N SER A 156 -8.20 4.80 12.77
CA SER A 156 -7.96 3.44 12.28
C SER A 156 -9.06 2.47 12.70
N ALA A 157 -9.48 2.53 13.98
CA ALA A 157 -10.57 1.69 14.48
C ALA A 157 -11.90 1.98 13.76
N ILE A 158 -12.25 3.26 13.58
CA ILE A 158 -13.44 3.68 12.84
C ILE A 158 -13.43 3.15 11.40
N ALA A 159 -12.28 3.26 10.70
CA ALA A 159 -12.15 2.74 9.35
C ALA A 159 -12.35 1.22 9.27
N THR A 160 -11.77 0.48 10.21
CA THR A 160 -11.96 -0.99 10.32
C THR A 160 -13.43 -1.34 10.55
N TRP A 161 -14.10 -0.69 11.50
CA TRP A 161 -15.51 -0.99 11.80
C TRP A 161 -16.45 -0.58 10.67
N ASN A 162 -16.18 0.54 9.99
CA ASN A 162 -16.91 0.91 8.77
C ASN A 162 -16.78 -0.20 7.73
N SER A 163 -15.56 -0.59 7.36
CA SER A 163 -15.32 -1.68 6.40
C SER A 163 -16.03 -2.97 6.80
N ARG A 164 -16.05 -3.31 8.10
CA ARG A 164 -16.76 -4.49 8.60
C ARG A 164 -18.28 -4.38 8.42
N ILE A 165 -18.87 -3.21 8.70
CA ILE A 165 -20.29 -2.94 8.41
C ILE A 165 -20.56 -3.16 6.92
N GLU A 166 -19.71 -2.62 6.05
CA GLU A 166 -19.90 -2.78 4.60
C GLU A 166 -19.85 -4.25 4.18
N THR A 167 -18.90 -5.02 4.71
CA THR A 167 -18.85 -6.46 4.49
C THR A 167 -20.13 -7.14 4.93
N ILE A 168 -20.63 -6.88 6.14
CA ILE A 168 -21.86 -7.52 6.65
C ILE A 168 -23.08 -7.17 5.76
N GLU A 169 -23.17 -5.92 5.31
CA GLU A 169 -24.25 -5.45 4.45
C GLU A 169 -24.18 -6.04 3.04
N ASP A 170 -22.97 -6.21 2.49
CA ASP A 170 -22.77 -6.62 1.11
C ASP A 170 -22.64 -8.14 0.93
N GLN A 171 -22.24 -8.86 1.99
CA GLN A 171 -22.04 -10.31 1.96
C GLN A 171 -23.25 -11.09 1.41
N PRO A 172 -24.52 -10.77 1.79
CA PRO A 172 -25.67 -11.50 1.28
C PRO A 172 -25.82 -11.40 -0.25
N PHE A 173 -25.45 -10.28 -0.87
CA PHE A 173 -25.51 -10.12 -2.33
C PHE A 173 -24.45 -10.98 -3.03
N LEU A 174 -23.26 -11.06 -2.45
CA LEU A 174 -22.17 -11.87 -2.97
C LEU A 174 -22.45 -13.37 -2.80
N ASP A 175 -23.04 -13.76 -1.67
CA ASP A 175 -23.45 -15.14 -1.41
C ASP A 175 -24.61 -15.57 -2.33
N GLU A 176 -25.62 -14.70 -2.51
CA GLU A 176 -26.69 -14.90 -3.50
C GLU A 176 -26.11 -15.06 -4.91
N ALA A 177 -25.18 -14.19 -5.29
CA ALA A 177 -24.53 -14.24 -6.60
C ALA A 177 -23.80 -15.58 -6.82
N ARG A 178 -23.05 -16.06 -5.82
CA ARG A 178 -22.36 -17.35 -5.87
C ARG A 178 -23.33 -18.53 -5.97
N ALA A 179 -24.42 -18.49 -5.22
CA ALA A 179 -25.45 -19.53 -5.27
C ALA A 179 -26.16 -19.57 -6.63
N LEU A 180 -26.38 -18.42 -7.27
CA LEU A 180 -26.93 -18.36 -8.63
C LEU A 180 -25.95 -18.89 -9.67
N ALA A 181 -24.66 -18.54 -9.54
CA ALA A 181 -23.62 -19.01 -10.44
C ALA A 181 -23.44 -20.53 -10.38
N SER A 182 -23.50 -21.13 -9.18
CA SER A 182 -23.40 -22.59 -9.02
C SER A 182 -24.59 -23.35 -9.63
N GLN A 183 -25.74 -22.69 -9.78
CA GLN A 183 -26.91 -23.21 -10.51
C GLN A 183 -26.81 -22.99 -12.02
N GLY A 184 -25.71 -22.45 -12.53
CA GLY A 184 -25.53 -22.09 -13.94
C GLY A 184 -26.20 -20.76 -14.34
N LYS A 185 -26.88 -20.07 -13.41
CA LYS A 185 -27.59 -18.80 -13.65
C LYS A 185 -26.64 -17.60 -13.57
N ARG A 186 -25.57 -17.63 -14.37
CA ARG A 186 -24.46 -16.67 -14.33
C ARG A 186 -24.88 -15.22 -14.62
N ARG A 187 -25.88 -15.02 -15.48
CA ARG A 187 -26.42 -13.67 -15.76
C ARG A 187 -27.10 -13.05 -14.52
N GLU A 188 -27.85 -13.86 -13.78
CA GLU A 188 -28.47 -13.45 -12.51
C GLU A 188 -27.42 -13.26 -11.41
N ALA A 189 -26.39 -14.10 -11.38
CA ALA A 189 -25.25 -13.96 -10.47
C ALA A 189 -24.54 -12.62 -10.64
N ILE A 190 -24.25 -12.24 -11.89
CA ILE A 190 -23.65 -10.94 -12.22
C ILE A 190 -24.54 -9.81 -11.70
N ALA A 191 -25.84 -9.84 -11.98
CA ALA A 191 -26.78 -8.81 -11.52
C ALA A 191 -26.83 -8.70 -9.98
N SER A 192 -26.69 -9.81 -9.25
CA SER A 192 -26.62 -9.78 -7.79
C SER A 192 -25.31 -9.19 -7.28
N ALA A 193 -24.17 -9.59 -7.85
CA ALA A 193 -22.86 -9.04 -7.46
C ALA A 193 -22.69 -7.56 -7.83
N GLU A 194 -23.32 -7.09 -8.90
CA GLU A 194 -23.32 -5.67 -9.31
C GLU A 194 -24.04 -4.75 -8.31
N LYS A 195 -24.85 -5.30 -7.39
CA LYS A 195 -25.42 -4.52 -6.27
C LYS A 195 -24.33 -3.95 -5.34
N ILE A 196 -23.14 -4.56 -5.33
CA ILE A 196 -21.99 -4.14 -4.51
C ILE A 196 -21.26 -2.98 -5.19
N ARG A 197 -21.48 -1.77 -4.65
CA ARG A 197 -21.00 -0.50 -5.23
C ARG A 197 -19.48 -0.36 -5.15
N SER A 198 -18.93 0.47 -6.03
CA SER A 198 -17.51 0.84 -5.99
C SER A 198 -17.13 1.52 -4.67
N GLY A 199 -15.90 1.28 -4.21
CA GLY A 199 -15.37 1.82 -2.96
C GLY A 199 -15.78 1.06 -1.69
N ARG A 200 -16.63 0.04 -1.81
CA ARG A 200 -17.04 -0.83 -0.70
C ARG A 200 -16.05 -1.95 -0.45
N ALA A 201 -16.00 -2.45 0.78
CA ALA A 201 -15.10 -3.53 1.20
C ALA A 201 -15.10 -4.78 0.29
N LEU A 202 -16.27 -5.21 -0.22
CA LEU A 202 -16.39 -6.42 -1.07
C LEU A 202 -16.38 -6.15 -2.58
N HIS A 203 -16.14 -4.91 -3.01
CA HIS A 203 -16.27 -4.55 -4.43
C HIS A 203 -15.28 -5.30 -5.33
N GLU A 204 -14.00 -5.37 -4.96
CA GLU A 204 -12.97 -6.05 -5.76
C GLU A 204 -13.23 -7.54 -5.92
N GLU A 205 -13.73 -8.17 -4.85
CA GLU A 205 -14.12 -9.57 -4.85
C GLU A 205 -15.32 -9.80 -5.78
N ALA A 206 -16.33 -8.94 -5.70
CA ALA A 206 -17.49 -8.96 -6.58
C ALA A 206 -17.09 -8.77 -8.06
N GLN A 207 -16.23 -7.80 -8.36
CA GLN A 207 -15.74 -7.55 -9.73
C GLN A 207 -14.93 -8.71 -10.29
N THR A 208 -14.15 -9.39 -9.44
CA THR A 208 -13.42 -10.60 -9.84
C THR A 208 -14.39 -11.73 -10.19
N ALA A 209 -15.42 -11.96 -9.36
CA ALA A 209 -16.45 -12.95 -9.63
C ALA A 209 -17.22 -12.65 -10.93
N ILE A 210 -17.62 -11.39 -11.12
CA ILE A 210 -18.31 -10.92 -12.34
C ILE A 210 -17.46 -11.19 -13.58
N ARG A 211 -16.16 -10.85 -13.56
CA ARG A 211 -15.25 -11.10 -14.69
C ARG A 211 -15.19 -12.59 -15.02
N ASN A 212 -15.06 -13.46 -14.01
CA ASN A 212 -15.01 -14.90 -14.23
C ASN A 212 -16.31 -15.42 -14.85
N TRP A 213 -17.47 -15.02 -14.32
CA TRP A 213 -18.76 -15.45 -14.87
C TRP A 213 -19.01 -14.94 -16.27
N ARG A 214 -18.56 -13.72 -16.61
CA ARG A 214 -18.62 -13.20 -17.99
C ARG A 214 -17.80 -14.07 -18.93
N THR A 215 -16.56 -14.40 -18.57
CA THR A 215 -15.71 -15.33 -19.33
C THR A 215 -16.38 -16.69 -19.52
N GLU A 216 -16.97 -17.27 -18.48
CA GLU A 216 -17.67 -18.55 -18.59
C GLU A 216 -18.89 -18.49 -19.52
N ILE A 217 -19.66 -17.39 -19.49
CA ILE A 217 -20.77 -17.17 -20.43
C ILE A 217 -20.23 -17.09 -21.86
N GLU A 218 -19.18 -16.31 -22.11
CA GLU A 218 -18.58 -16.18 -23.44
C GLU A 218 -18.08 -17.52 -23.97
N ILE A 219 -17.40 -18.31 -23.14
CA ILE A 219 -16.96 -19.66 -23.52
C ILE A 219 -18.17 -20.54 -23.88
N ALA A 220 -19.23 -20.52 -23.06
CA ALA A 220 -20.42 -21.33 -23.33
C ALA A 220 -21.14 -20.91 -24.63
N GLU A 221 -21.14 -19.61 -24.95
CA GLU A 221 -21.72 -19.07 -26.19
C GLU A 221 -20.86 -19.38 -27.42
N ASP A 222 -19.53 -19.27 -27.31
CA ASP A 222 -18.61 -19.38 -28.44
C ASP A 222 -18.16 -20.83 -28.73
N ARG A 223 -18.19 -21.73 -27.72
CA ARG A 223 -17.73 -23.11 -27.89
C ARG A 223 -18.49 -23.88 -28.99
N PRO A 224 -19.82 -23.78 -29.12
CA PRO A 224 -20.55 -24.40 -30.22
C PRO A 224 -20.10 -23.92 -31.60
N ILE A 225 -19.82 -22.62 -31.75
CA ILE A 225 -19.33 -22.03 -33.01
C ILE A 225 -17.98 -22.63 -33.37
N LEU A 226 -17.06 -22.70 -32.41
CA LEU A 226 -15.74 -23.28 -32.63
C LEU A 226 -15.82 -24.78 -32.93
N ASN A 227 -16.69 -25.53 -32.24
CA ASN A 227 -16.94 -26.94 -32.52
C ASN A 227 -17.51 -27.19 -33.92
N GLU A 228 -18.39 -26.30 -34.42
CA GLU A 228 -18.90 -26.37 -35.78
C GLU A 228 -17.80 -26.10 -36.82
N ALA A 229 -16.96 -25.10 -36.57
CA ALA A 229 -15.79 -24.82 -37.40
C ALA A 229 -14.85 -26.04 -37.49
N TYR A 230 -14.57 -26.71 -36.36
CA TYR A 230 -13.79 -27.94 -36.35
C TYR A 230 -14.41 -29.05 -37.22
N LYS A 231 -15.73 -29.27 -37.12
CA LYS A 231 -16.41 -30.28 -37.95
C LYS A 231 -16.33 -29.97 -39.45
N LEU A 232 -16.44 -28.70 -39.83
CA LEU A 232 -16.29 -28.29 -41.24
C LEU A 232 -14.87 -28.52 -41.74
N ALA A 233 -13.86 -28.27 -40.91
CA ALA A 233 -12.47 -28.54 -41.25
C ALA A 233 -12.21 -30.04 -41.43
N GLU A 234 -12.73 -30.87 -40.52
CA GLU A 234 -12.66 -32.34 -40.63
C GLU A 234 -13.32 -32.89 -41.91
N GLN A 235 -14.35 -32.20 -42.41
CA GLN A 235 -15.02 -32.52 -43.67
C GLN A 235 -14.28 -31.98 -44.91
N GLY A 236 -13.09 -31.40 -44.74
CA GLY A 236 -12.28 -30.81 -45.82
C GLY A 236 -12.72 -29.41 -46.25
N SER A 237 -13.75 -28.83 -45.61
CA SER A 237 -14.27 -27.50 -45.94
C SER A 237 -13.53 -26.39 -45.16
N LEU A 238 -12.22 -26.28 -45.38
CA LEU A 238 -11.33 -25.38 -44.63
C LEU A 238 -11.72 -23.90 -44.73
N SER A 239 -12.18 -23.42 -45.89
CA SER A 239 -12.64 -22.03 -46.03
C SER A 239 -13.89 -21.75 -45.20
N ALA A 240 -14.86 -22.68 -45.19
CA ALA A 240 -16.07 -22.54 -44.37
C ALA A 240 -15.75 -22.63 -42.86
N ALA A 241 -14.81 -23.50 -42.47
CA ALA A 241 -14.32 -23.59 -41.09
C ALA A 241 -13.69 -22.28 -40.62
N ILE A 242 -12.85 -21.66 -41.47
CA ILE A 242 -12.23 -20.35 -41.19
C ILE A 242 -13.31 -19.28 -41.03
N ASP A 243 -14.30 -19.24 -41.90
CA ASP A 243 -15.39 -18.25 -41.85
C ASP A 243 -16.21 -18.38 -40.56
N VAL A 244 -16.56 -19.61 -40.15
CA VAL A 244 -17.29 -19.87 -38.89
C VAL A 244 -16.45 -19.50 -37.66
N ALA A 245 -15.19 -19.92 -37.59
CA ALA A 245 -14.31 -19.56 -36.46
C ALA A 245 -14.04 -18.06 -36.38
N SER A 246 -14.06 -17.34 -37.51
CA SER A 246 -13.82 -15.89 -37.56
C SER A 246 -14.95 -15.07 -36.90
N GLN A 247 -16.11 -15.68 -36.66
CA GLN A 247 -17.23 -15.04 -35.95
C GLN A 247 -16.88 -14.77 -34.48
N ILE A 248 -15.92 -15.50 -33.90
CA ILE A 248 -15.41 -15.25 -32.55
C ILE A 248 -14.52 -14.00 -32.62
N GLY A 249 -15.09 -12.87 -32.17
CA GLY A 249 -14.47 -11.55 -32.25
C GLY A 249 -13.37 -11.28 -31.22
N ARG A 250 -12.57 -10.23 -31.46
CA ARG A 250 -11.53 -9.75 -30.52
C ARG A 250 -12.14 -9.39 -29.16
N GLY A 251 -11.49 -9.84 -28.09
CA GLY A 251 -11.91 -9.56 -26.71
C GLY A 251 -12.78 -10.64 -26.07
N ARG A 252 -13.27 -11.62 -26.85
CA ARG A 252 -13.97 -12.80 -26.34
C ARG A 252 -12.99 -13.83 -25.77
N ALA A 253 -13.44 -14.61 -24.80
CA ALA A 253 -12.66 -15.64 -24.14
C ALA A 253 -11.99 -16.65 -25.10
N LEU A 254 -12.67 -17.09 -26.16
CA LEU A 254 -12.14 -18.08 -27.13
C LEU A 254 -11.41 -17.47 -28.33
N TYR A 255 -11.22 -16.15 -28.37
CA TYR A 255 -10.63 -15.47 -29.52
C TYR A 255 -9.22 -15.98 -29.87
N SER A 256 -8.38 -16.19 -28.87
CA SER A 256 -7.00 -16.66 -29.09
C SER A 256 -6.97 -18.08 -29.67
N GLU A 257 -7.85 -18.95 -29.17
CA GLU A 257 -8.00 -20.33 -29.65
C GLU A 257 -8.49 -20.33 -31.11
N ALA A 258 -9.54 -19.57 -31.40
CA ALA A 258 -10.10 -19.41 -32.75
C ALA A 258 -9.07 -18.86 -33.74
N ARG A 259 -8.26 -17.87 -33.34
CA ARG A 259 -7.23 -17.30 -34.21
C ARG A 259 -6.12 -18.30 -34.53
N SER A 260 -5.72 -19.11 -33.54
CA SER A 260 -4.70 -20.15 -33.72
C SER A 260 -5.18 -21.22 -34.71
N THR A 261 -6.42 -21.68 -34.57
CA THR A 261 -7.03 -22.66 -35.49
C THR A 261 -7.18 -22.10 -36.90
N ILE A 262 -7.67 -20.87 -37.05
CA ILE A 262 -7.76 -20.20 -38.35
C ILE A 262 -6.39 -20.13 -39.03
N ALA A 263 -5.32 -19.82 -38.28
CA ALA A 263 -3.97 -19.77 -38.84
C ALA A 263 -3.52 -21.15 -39.35
N GLN A 264 -3.81 -22.21 -38.60
CA GLN A 264 -3.50 -23.58 -39.01
C GLN A 264 -4.26 -23.99 -40.28
N TRP A 265 -5.58 -23.78 -40.33
CA TRP A 265 -6.38 -24.15 -41.50
C TRP A 265 -6.02 -23.36 -42.76
N ARG A 266 -5.53 -22.12 -42.62
CA ARG A 266 -5.01 -21.36 -43.76
C ARG A 266 -3.81 -22.04 -44.40
N ILE A 267 -2.87 -22.51 -43.57
CA ILE A 267 -1.68 -23.24 -44.03
C ILE A 267 -2.09 -24.57 -44.67
N GLU A 268 -2.96 -25.34 -44.01
CA GLU A 268 -3.43 -26.63 -44.54
C GLU A 268 -4.12 -26.47 -45.90
N ARG A 269 -4.93 -25.42 -46.07
CA ARG A 269 -5.60 -25.11 -47.34
C ARG A 269 -4.60 -24.76 -48.45
N GLU A 270 -3.58 -23.97 -48.14
CA GLU A 270 -2.52 -23.62 -49.09
C GLU A 270 -1.77 -24.87 -49.56
N ILE A 271 -1.41 -25.77 -48.63
CA ILE A 271 -0.75 -27.05 -48.98
C ILE A 271 -1.62 -27.92 -49.90
N VAL A 272 -2.93 -27.98 -49.66
CA VAL A 272 -3.87 -28.74 -50.52
C VAL A 272 -4.00 -28.12 -51.91
N TRP A 273 -3.93 -26.80 -52.04
CA TRP A 273 -3.94 -26.14 -53.34
C TRP A 273 -2.63 -26.34 -54.11
N ASP A 274 -1.49 -26.21 -53.44
CA ASP A 274 -0.17 -26.41 -54.06
C ASP A 274 0.00 -27.85 -54.58
N SER A 275 -0.55 -28.85 -53.88
CA SER A 275 -0.50 -30.25 -54.34
C SER A 275 -1.37 -30.49 -55.57
N TRP A 276 -2.54 -29.84 -55.67
CA TRP A 276 -3.39 -29.93 -56.87
C TRP A 276 -2.77 -29.20 -58.06
N GLU A 277 -2.09 -28.08 -57.85
CA GLU A 277 -1.36 -27.37 -58.91
C GLU A 277 -0.15 -28.17 -59.42
N ALA A 278 0.59 -28.83 -58.52
CA ALA A 278 1.72 -29.68 -58.89
C ALA A 278 1.31 -30.94 -59.68
N GLU A 279 0.15 -31.53 -59.36
CA GLU A 279 -0.38 -32.72 -60.06
C GLU A 279 -1.10 -32.38 -61.38
N SER A 280 -1.47 -31.11 -61.58
CA SER A 280 -2.09 -30.60 -62.80
C SER A 280 -1.08 -29.97 -63.79
N ALA A 281 0.21 -29.95 -63.45
CA ALA A 281 1.26 -29.44 -64.33
C ALA A 281 1.51 -30.45 -65.47
N PRO A 282 1.41 -30.05 -66.76
CA PRO A 282 1.67 -30.96 -67.87
C PRO A 282 3.13 -31.44 -67.85
N GLU A 283 3.34 -32.76 -67.98
CA GLU A 283 4.66 -33.31 -68.32
C GLU A 283 5.19 -32.55 -69.54
N SER A 284 6.30 -31.82 -69.36
CA SER A 284 7.02 -31.21 -70.47
C SER A 284 7.53 -32.33 -71.37
N ASP A 285 6.81 -32.57 -72.46
CA ASP A 285 7.23 -33.42 -73.58
C ASP A 285 8.45 -32.76 -74.24
N ASP A 286 9.65 -33.18 -73.83
CA ASP A 286 10.92 -32.85 -74.48
C ASP A 286 10.95 -33.53 -75.86
N SER A 287 10.31 -32.90 -76.84
CA SER A 287 10.38 -33.26 -78.26
C SER A 287 10.70 -32.02 -79.08
N TYR A 288 11.98 -31.63 -79.08
CA TYR A 288 12.49 -30.68 -80.08
C TYR A 288 12.78 -31.44 -81.38
N TYR A 289 12.01 -31.09 -82.41
CA TYR A 289 12.12 -31.55 -83.79
C TYR A 289 13.52 -31.30 -84.38
N GLU A 290 14.15 -32.38 -84.87
CA GLU A 290 15.19 -32.34 -85.91
C GLU A 290 14.51 -31.96 -87.23
N GLU A 291 14.82 -30.80 -87.79
CA GLU A 291 14.39 -30.40 -89.14
C GLU A 291 15.63 -30.34 -90.06
N ASP A 292 15.85 -31.44 -90.78
CA ASP A 292 16.75 -31.54 -91.92
C ASP A 292 16.28 -30.59 -93.04
N TYR A 293 17.16 -29.68 -93.46
CA TYR A 293 17.05 -29.01 -94.76
C TYR A 293 18.27 -29.35 -95.62
N GLU A 294 18.11 -30.43 -96.37
CA GLU A 294 18.90 -30.81 -97.53
C GLU A 294 18.47 -29.91 -98.71
N TYR A 295 19.41 -29.17 -99.31
CA TYR A 295 19.21 -28.45 -100.57
C TYR A 295 20.21 -28.98 -101.61
N GLU A 296 19.66 -29.45 -102.72
CA GLU A 296 20.26 -30.21 -103.83
C GLU A 296 21.35 -29.45 -104.63
N GLU A 297 22.35 -30.22 -105.11
CA GLU A 297 23.23 -30.02 -106.29
C GLU A 297 22.41 -29.70 -107.57
N ASP A 298 22.86 -29.18 -108.72
CA ASP A 298 24.11 -28.77 -109.35
C ASP A 298 23.74 -28.10 -110.70
N TYR A 299 24.62 -27.26 -111.27
CA TYR A 299 25.01 -27.24 -112.70
C TYR A 299 26.07 -26.16 -112.99
#